data_AF-A0A2V8PVT2-F1
#
_entry.id   AF-A0A2V8PVT2-F1
#
_cell.length_a   1.000
_cell.length_b   1.000
_cell.length_c   1.000
_cell.angle_alpha   90.00
_cell.angle_beta   90.00
_cell.angle_gamma   90.00
#
_symmetry.space_group_name_H-M   'P 1'
#
loop_
_entity.id
_entity.type
_entity.pdbx_description
1 polymer ?
#
loop_
_entity_poly.entity_id
_entity_poly.type
_entity_poly.pdbx_seq_one_letter_code
_entity_poly.pdbx_strand_id
1 'polypeptide(L)'
;MSRTTKIPIRLLGIAVLAICTGTLFGQSIPTNPEQPAPVVLDGRTVFYVRATVKSVTPEARAKGIAERIRKLAEDPYFRSESITVSDTDISTDISTGEVIITIIFDADAQAEGRSRQELGTERGQQIKTAIQQYRQDHSTRNIVKASALALFTTLVFLALLVLTQKLYRSSRARLLAWIDKDSGALLKKYEQLHSQQIKAAILSSLKLPRLIAVLLLIYFYVGVVFSFFPGTRDYAGQLLTYVIGPLNVIWQAVKHEIPKLFFILILVILVRYVVKLLRLLFRGVEAGTI
;
A
#
# COMPACT_ATOMS: atom_id res chain seq x y z
N MET A 1 -78.96 54.23 -11.38
CA MET A 1 -79.10 54.12 -12.85
C MET A 1 -77.77 53.67 -13.45
N SER A 2 -77.84 52.67 -14.33
CA SER A 2 -76.85 52.29 -15.35
C SER A 2 -75.51 51.65 -14.96
N ARG A 3 -75.35 50.44 -15.49
CA ARG A 3 -74.14 49.61 -15.63
C ARG A 3 -73.04 50.34 -16.42
N THR A 4 -71.78 50.12 -16.06
CA THR A 4 -70.67 50.03 -17.03
C THR A 4 -69.58 49.06 -16.53
N THR A 5 -69.68 47.83 -17.04
CA THR A 5 -68.63 47.01 -17.66
C THR A 5 -67.18 47.15 -17.14
N LYS A 6 -66.72 46.14 -16.38
CA LYS A 6 -65.28 45.82 -16.19
C LYS A 6 -64.97 44.51 -16.92
N ILE A 7 -63.98 44.54 -17.82
CA ILE A 7 -63.27 43.39 -18.40
C ILE A 7 -61.79 43.85 -18.56
N PRO A 8 -60.77 42.98 -18.58
CA PRO A 8 -60.27 42.14 -17.49
C PRO A 8 -58.77 42.39 -17.21
N ILE A 9 -58.34 42.42 -15.94
CA ILE A 9 -56.93 42.20 -15.58
C ILE A 9 -56.91 41.06 -14.56
N ARG A 10 -57.23 39.86 -15.05
CA ARG A 10 -57.09 38.59 -14.35
C ARG A 10 -56.62 37.56 -15.35
N LEU A 11 -55.36 37.67 -15.77
CA LEU A 11 -54.69 36.65 -16.60
C LEU A 11 -53.16 36.89 -16.64
N LEU A 12 -52.52 37.13 -15.50
CA LEU A 12 -51.05 37.07 -15.43
C LEU A 12 -50.51 36.85 -14.01
N GLY A 13 -51.19 36.05 -13.19
CA GLY A 13 -50.83 35.88 -11.78
C GLY A 13 -51.12 34.49 -11.19
N ILE A 14 -51.29 33.45 -12.01
CA ILE A 14 -51.53 32.07 -11.56
C ILE A 14 -50.71 31.08 -12.42
N ALA A 15 -49.44 31.40 -12.70
CA ALA A 15 -48.52 30.50 -13.40
C ALA A 15 -47.16 30.39 -12.71
N VAL A 16 -47.15 30.48 -11.37
CA VAL A 16 -45.94 30.21 -10.55
C VAL A 16 -46.21 29.18 -9.43
N LEU A 17 -47.46 28.70 -9.29
CA LEU A 17 -47.83 27.71 -8.26
C LEU A 17 -48.10 26.31 -8.84
N ALA A 18 -47.25 25.85 -9.78
CA ALA A 18 -47.34 24.52 -10.39
C ALA A 18 -45.97 23.90 -10.66
N ILE A 19 -44.98 24.13 -9.79
CA ILE A 19 -43.68 23.42 -9.81
C ILE A 19 -43.29 23.05 -8.37
N CYS A 20 -44.17 22.33 -7.66
CA CYS A 20 -43.82 21.67 -6.38
C CYS A 20 -44.35 20.23 -6.30
N THR A 21 -44.57 19.58 -7.44
CA THR A 21 -44.72 18.12 -7.54
C THR A 21 -43.53 17.55 -8.30
N GLY A 22 -42.34 17.87 -7.83
CA GLY A 22 -41.12 17.17 -8.19
C GLY A 22 -41.03 15.91 -7.33
N THR A 23 -41.52 14.81 -7.87
CA THR A 23 -41.01 13.45 -7.66
C THR A 23 -40.25 13.20 -6.36
N LEU A 24 -40.90 12.47 -5.44
CA LEU A 24 -40.24 11.55 -4.52
C LEU A 24 -39.48 10.50 -5.35
N PHE A 25 -38.34 10.89 -5.92
CA PHE A 25 -37.33 9.92 -6.30
C PHE A 25 -36.77 9.39 -4.99
N GLY A 26 -37.06 8.12 -4.71
CA GLY A 26 -36.30 7.37 -3.73
C GLY A 26 -34.83 7.58 -4.05
N GLN A 27 -34.12 8.23 -3.13
CA GLN A 27 -32.67 8.17 -3.14
C GLN A 27 -32.33 6.71 -2.88
N SER A 28 -32.04 5.96 -3.94
CA SER A 28 -31.16 4.81 -3.80
C SER A 28 -29.89 5.39 -3.19
N ILE A 29 -29.67 5.09 -1.91
CA ILE A 29 -28.36 5.28 -1.28
C ILE A 29 -27.37 4.66 -2.26
N PRO A 30 -26.39 5.41 -2.79
CA PRO A 30 -25.38 4.81 -3.63
C PRO A 30 -24.68 3.77 -2.74
N THR A 31 -25.03 2.51 -2.95
CA THR A 31 -24.30 1.37 -2.40
C THR A 31 -22.93 1.43 -3.03
N ASN A 32 -22.02 2.15 -2.37
CA ASN A 32 -20.60 1.89 -2.50
C ASN A 32 -20.46 0.36 -2.40
N PRO A 33 -19.89 -0.33 -3.41
CA PRO A 33 -19.76 -1.78 -3.35
C PRO A 33 -19.18 -2.15 -2.00
N GLU A 34 -19.92 -2.92 -1.21
CA GLU A 34 -19.53 -3.27 0.16
C GLU A 34 -18.16 -3.92 0.09
N GLN A 35 -17.16 -3.26 0.68
CA GLN A 35 -15.78 -3.74 0.58
C GLN A 35 -15.68 -5.05 1.37
N PRO A 36 -15.19 -6.14 0.75
CA PRO A 36 -14.93 -7.38 1.45
C PRO A 36 -13.96 -7.14 2.61
N ALA A 37 -14.27 -7.71 3.78
CA ALA A 37 -13.44 -7.59 4.97
C ALA A 37 -12.77 -8.94 5.31
N PRO A 38 -11.45 -8.99 5.49
CA PRO A 38 -10.75 -10.21 5.84
C PRO A 38 -10.94 -10.58 7.32
N VAL A 39 -11.23 -11.85 7.58
CA VAL A 39 -11.05 -12.46 8.90
C VAL A 39 -9.58 -12.82 9.04
N VAL A 40 -8.88 -12.22 10.01
CA VAL A 40 -7.43 -12.36 10.18
C VAL A 40 -7.09 -13.06 11.49
N LEU A 41 -6.21 -14.05 11.44
CA LEU A 41 -5.59 -14.69 12.59
C LEU A 41 -4.05 -14.63 12.43
N ASP A 42 -3.35 -14.00 13.36
CA ASP A 42 -1.87 -13.87 13.35
C ASP A 42 -1.32 -13.28 12.03
N GLY A 43 -1.96 -12.20 11.54
CA GLY A 43 -1.60 -11.53 10.29
C GLY A 43 -1.96 -12.28 9.01
N ARG A 44 -2.55 -13.48 9.10
CA ARG A 44 -2.99 -14.26 7.93
C ARG A 44 -4.49 -14.18 7.76
N THR A 45 -4.92 -13.88 6.53
CA THR A 45 -6.34 -13.95 6.16
C THR A 45 -6.81 -15.40 6.14
N VAL A 46 -7.82 -15.71 6.94
CA VAL A 46 -8.49 -17.02 6.97
C VAL A 46 -9.52 -17.10 5.83
N PHE A 47 -10.38 -16.08 5.71
CA PHE A 47 -11.32 -15.89 4.60
C PHE A 47 -11.87 -14.45 4.57
N TYR A 48 -12.64 -14.10 3.53
CA TYR A 48 -13.30 -12.79 3.41
C TYR A 48 -14.78 -12.89 3.72
N VAL A 49 -15.30 -11.91 4.46
CA VAL A 49 -16.74 -11.64 4.61
C VAL A 49 -17.11 -10.59 3.56
N ARG A 50 -18.19 -10.83 2.81
CA ARG A 50 -18.58 -9.99 1.67
C ARG A 50 -19.92 -9.30 1.83
N ALA A 51 -20.87 -9.93 2.52
CA ALA A 51 -22.22 -9.41 2.64
C ALA A 51 -22.49 -8.77 4.00
N THR A 52 -23.11 -7.59 4.00
CA THR A 52 -23.88 -7.10 5.15
C THR A 52 -25.08 -8.00 5.36
N VAL A 53 -25.27 -8.43 6.60
CA VAL A 53 -26.47 -9.15 7.02
C VAL A 53 -27.14 -8.35 8.12
N LYS A 54 -28.43 -8.06 7.92
CA LYS A 54 -29.19 -7.12 8.77
C LYS A 54 -28.51 -5.75 8.79
N SER A 55 -27.98 -5.34 9.94
CA SER A 55 -27.30 -4.05 10.14
C SER A 55 -25.82 -4.19 10.50
N VAL A 56 -25.23 -5.37 10.26
CA VAL A 56 -23.82 -5.66 10.60
C VAL A 56 -23.00 -5.73 9.31
N THR A 57 -22.07 -4.78 9.16
CA THR A 57 -21.19 -4.67 8.00
C THR A 57 -20.21 -5.85 7.91
N PRO A 58 -19.64 -6.14 6.72
CA PRO A 58 -18.61 -7.17 6.56
C PRO A 58 -17.43 -6.98 7.53
N GLU A 59 -17.00 -5.74 7.75
CA GLU A 59 -15.91 -5.40 8.67
C GLU A 59 -16.22 -5.76 10.12
N ALA A 60 -17.41 -5.37 10.62
CA ALA A 60 -17.82 -5.67 11.98
C ALA A 60 -17.98 -7.19 12.19
N ARG A 61 -18.53 -7.91 11.20
CA ARG A 61 -18.61 -9.38 11.23
C ARG A 61 -17.21 -10.01 11.23
N ALA A 62 -16.33 -9.58 10.32
CA ALA A 62 -15.00 -10.15 10.20
C ALA A 62 -14.18 -9.98 11.49
N LYS A 63 -14.27 -8.82 12.13
CA LYS A 63 -13.64 -8.56 13.44
C LYS A 63 -14.19 -9.47 14.53
N GLY A 64 -15.52 -9.60 14.63
CA GLY A 64 -16.15 -10.47 15.63
C GLY A 64 -15.78 -11.95 15.45
N ILE A 65 -15.72 -12.42 14.21
CA ILE A 65 -15.29 -13.79 13.87
C ILE A 65 -13.80 -13.98 14.22
N ALA A 66 -12.93 -13.03 13.84
CA ALA A 66 -11.50 -13.09 14.12
C ALA A 66 -11.22 -13.20 15.63
N GLU A 67 -11.91 -12.41 16.47
CA GLU A 67 -11.77 -12.48 17.92
C GLU A 67 -12.17 -13.84 18.49
N ARG A 68 -13.26 -14.44 18.00
CA ARG A 68 -13.70 -15.77 18.45
C ARG A 68 -12.70 -16.85 18.04
N ILE A 69 -12.22 -16.82 16.79
CA ILE A 69 -11.20 -17.75 16.31
C ILE A 69 -9.92 -17.60 17.14
N ARG A 70 -9.49 -16.37 17.44
CA ARG A 70 -8.30 -16.10 18.27
C ARG A 70 -8.43 -16.72 19.66
N LYS A 71 -9.56 -16.49 20.36
CA LYS A 71 -9.81 -17.08 21.68
C LYS A 71 -9.74 -18.61 21.66
N LEU A 72 -10.30 -19.24 20.63
CA LEU A 72 -10.23 -20.70 20.45
C LEU A 72 -8.80 -21.18 20.13
N ALA A 73 -8.05 -20.39 19.37
CA ALA A 73 -6.66 -20.72 19.03
C ALA A 73 -5.73 -20.64 20.25
N GLU A 74 -5.96 -19.66 21.12
CA GLU A 74 -5.22 -19.41 22.36
C GLU A 74 -5.54 -20.43 23.47
N ASP A 75 -6.77 -20.95 23.52
CA ASP A 75 -7.16 -21.97 24.50
C ASP A 75 -6.39 -23.29 24.27
N PRO A 76 -5.51 -23.74 25.18
CA PRO A 76 -4.74 -24.96 25.01
C PRO A 76 -5.59 -26.24 25.03
N TYR A 77 -6.77 -26.21 25.65
CA TYR A 77 -7.65 -27.36 25.82
C TYR A 77 -8.62 -27.54 24.63
N PHE A 78 -8.84 -26.48 23.86
CA PHE A 78 -9.66 -26.53 22.67
C PHE A 78 -9.06 -27.50 21.63
N ARG A 79 -9.90 -28.26 20.92
CA ARG A 79 -9.50 -29.14 19.83
C ARG A 79 -10.15 -28.67 18.53
N SER A 80 -9.36 -28.37 17.51
CA SER A 80 -9.87 -27.91 16.19
C SER A 80 -10.84 -28.90 15.56
N GLU A 81 -10.70 -30.19 15.87
CA GLU A 81 -11.51 -31.28 15.33
C GLU A 81 -12.95 -31.22 15.87
N SER A 82 -13.18 -30.53 17.00
CA SER A 82 -14.53 -30.31 17.57
C SER A 82 -15.39 -29.31 16.77
N ILE A 83 -14.82 -28.62 15.79
CA ILE A 83 -15.58 -27.70 14.94
C ILE A 83 -16.50 -28.50 14.02
N THR A 84 -17.79 -28.20 14.12
CA THR A 84 -18.87 -28.80 13.33
C THR A 84 -19.53 -27.76 12.43
N VAL A 85 -20.05 -28.23 11.31
CA VAL A 85 -20.84 -27.42 10.37
C VAL A 85 -22.22 -28.05 10.29
N SER A 86 -23.26 -27.31 10.67
CA SER A 86 -24.65 -27.77 10.65
C SER A 86 -25.47 -26.86 9.76
N ASP A 87 -26.13 -27.44 8.76
CA ASP A 87 -27.05 -26.70 7.89
C ASP A 87 -28.46 -26.71 8.48
N THR A 88 -29.12 -25.56 8.43
CA THR A 88 -30.50 -25.34 8.87
C THR A 88 -31.30 -24.67 7.75
N ASP A 89 -32.61 -24.54 7.94
CA ASP A 89 -33.49 -23.90 6.93
C ASP A 89 -33.07 -22.46 6.60
N ILE A 90 -32.51 -21.72 7.57
CA ILE A 90 -32.23 -20.29 7.45
C ILE A 90 -30.73 -19.93 7.46
N SER A 91 -29.85 -20.86 7.82
CA SER A 91 -28.41 -20.62 7.87
C SER A 91 -27.59 -21.90 7.91
N THR A 92 -26.31 -21.80 7.55
CA THR A 92 -25.32 -22.83 7.89
C THR A 92 -24.46 -22.32 9.04
N ASP A 93 -24.48 -23.04 10.16
CA ASP A 93 -23.80 -22.64 11.38
C ASP A 93 -22.45 -23.37 11.51
N ILE A 94 -21.41 -22.63 11.87
CA ILE A 94 -20.08 -23.16 12.19
C ILE A 94 -19.87 -22.97 13.69
N SER A 95 -19.80 -24.07 14.42
CA SER A 95 -19.80 -24.07 15.88
C SER A 95 -18.81 -25.08 16.46
N THR A 96 -18.55 -24.95 17.77
CA THR A 96 -17.86 -25.96 18.58
C THR A 96 -18.66 -26.13 19.87
N GLY A 97 -19.27 -27.31 20.04
CA GLY A 97 -20.25 -27.52 21.11
C GLY A 97 -21.35 -26.46 21.06
N GLU A 98 -21.49 -25.70 22.14
CA GLU A 98 -22.50 -24.62 22.26
C GLU A 98 -22.02 -23.26 21.72
N VAL A 99 -20.74 -23.13 21.35
CA VAL A 99 -20.17 -21.86 20.92
C VAL A 99 -20.27 -21.72 19.40
N ILE A 100 -21.08 -20.76 18.94
CA ILE A 100 -21.16 -20.40 17.52
C ILE A 100 -19.97 -19.52 17.14
N ILE A 101 -19.13 -20.01 16.24
CA ILE A 101 -17.98 -19.28 15.69
C ILE A 101 -18.49 -18.25 14.69
N THR A 102 -19.24 -18.72 13.68
CA THR A 102 -19.86 -17.87 12.65
C THR A 102 -21.09 -18.55 12.05
N ILE A 103 -21.94 -17.73 11.43
CA ILE A 103 -23.15 -18.14 10.73
C ILE A 103 -23.03 -17.67 9.28
N ILE A 104 -23.30 -18.57 8.34
CA ILE A 104 -23.34 -18.29 6.90
C ILE A 104 -24.80 -18.11 6.47
N PHE A 105 -25.11 -16.93 5.94
CA PHE A 105 -26.45 -16.59 5.45
C PHE A 105 -26.53 -16.70 3.92
N ASP A 106 -27.74 -16.66 3.36
CA ASP A 106 -27.96 -16.68 1.91
C ASP A 106 -27.24 -15.54 1.19
N ALA A 107 -27.16 -14.36 1.81
CA ALA A 107 -26.45 -13.22 1.25
C ALA A 107 -24.94 -13.50 1.08
N ASP A 108 -24.33 -14.26 2.00
CA ASP A 108 -22.92 -14.66 1.89
C ASP A 108 -22.72 -15.66 0.75
N ALA A 109 -23.61 -16.64 0.66
CA ALA A 109 -23.60 -17.67 -0.36
C ALA A 109 -23.81 -17.08 -1.78
N GLN A 110 -24.76 -16.15 -1.93
CA GLN A 110 -25.03 -15.42 -3.16
C GLN A 110 -23.86 -14.54 -3.59
N ALA A 111 -23.20 -13.85 -2.64
CA ALA A 111 -22.03 -13.01 -2.94
C ALA A 111 -20.83 -13.81 -3.49
N GLU A 112 -20.80 -15.13 -3.26
CA GLU A 112 -19.75 -16.03 -3.77
C GLU A 112 -20.25 -17.02 -4.83
N GLY A 113 -21.54 -16.97 -5.20
CA GLY A 113 -22.13 -17.85 -6.20
C GLY A 113 -22.15 -19.33 -5.80
N ARG A 114 -22.27 -19.64 -4.50
CA ARG A 114 -22.20 -21.01 -3.96
C ARG A 114 -23.39 -21.31 -3.06
N SER A 115 -23.54 -22.58 -2.65
CA SER A 115 -24.53 -22.93 -1.62
C SER A 115 -24.02 -22.58 -0.21
N ARG A 116 -24.94 -22.32 0.73
CA ARG A 116 -24.56 -22.05 2.13
C ARG A 116 -23.77 -23.21 2.75
N GLN A 117 -24.22 -24.44 2.53
CA GLN A 117 -23.59 -25.64 3.07
C GLN A 117 -22.16 -25.83 2.56
N GLU A 118 -21.96 -25.64 1.25
CA GLU A 118 -20.64 -25.75 0.62
C GLU A 118 -19.69 -24.67 1.15
N LEU A 119 -20.17 -23.42 1.23
CA LEU A 119 -19.40 -22.30 1.78
C LEU A 119 -19.07 -22.53 3.26
N GLY A 120 -20.06 -22.97 4.06
CA GLY A 120 -19.88 -23.28 5.48
C GLY A 120 -18.86 -24.40 5.72
N THR A 121 -18.88 -25.44 4.89
CA THR A 121 -17.91 -26.55 4.98
C THR A 121 -16.49 -26.08 4.68
N GLU A 122 -16.29 -25.28 3.64
CA GLU A 122 -14.98 -24.70 3.33
C GLU A 122 -14.51 -23.77 4.45
N ARG A 123 -15.36 -22.84 4.90
CA ARG A 123 -15.00 -21.90 5.98
C ARG A 123 -14.67 -22.66 7.26
N GLY A 124 -15.41 -23.70 7.60
CA GLY A 124 -15.12 -24.57 8.74
C GLY A 124 -13.73 -25.21 8.64
N GLN A 125 -13.38 -25.72 7.46
CA GLN A 125 -12.05 -26.30 7.22
C GLN A 125 -10.93 -25.25 7.25
N GLN A 126 -11.16 -24.05 6.73
CA GLN A 126 -10.21 -22.92 6.81
C GLN A 126 -9.97 -22.51 8.25
N ILE A 127 -11.02 -22.43 9.08
CA ILE A 127 -10.89 -22.12 10.51
C ILE A 127 -10.09 -23.20 11.23
N LYS A 128 -10.40 -24.48 11.00
CA LYS A 128 -9.63 -25.62 11.56
C LYS A 128 -8.15 -25.50 11.23
N THR A 129 -7.85 -25.31 9.94
CA THR A 129 -6.49 -25.20 9.42
C THR A 129 -5.77 -24.00 10.02
N ALA A 130 -6.43 -22.83 10.10
CA ALA A 130 -5.85 -21.63 10.67
C ALA A 130 -5.50 -21.78 12.15
N ILE A 131 -6.38 -22.42 12.94
CA ILE A 131 -6.11 -22.70 14.36
C ILE A 131 -4.94 -23.68 14.53
N GLN A 132 -4.90 -24.74 13.74
CA GLN A 132 -3.79 -25.69 13.76
C GLN A 132 -2.46 -25.02 13.39
N GLN A 133 -2.45 -24.18 12.35
CA GLN A 133 -1.28 -23.42 11.94
C GLN A 133 -0.84 -22.42 13.02
N TYR A 134 -1.78 -21.70 13.64
CA TYR A 134 -1.49 -20.78 14.74
C TYR A 134 -0.72 -21.50 15.87
N ARG A 135 -1.19 -22.67 16.28
CA ARG A 135 -0.54 -23.47 17.33
C ARG A 135 0.80 -24.04 16.92
N GLN A 136 0.94 -24.46 15.65
CA GLN A 136 2.23 -24.90 15.12
C GLN A 136 3.25 -23.76 15.12
N ASP A 137 2.84 -22.57 14.69
CA ASP A 137 3.67 -21.37 14.67
C ASP A 137 4.08 -20.94 16.08
N HIS A 138 3.18 -21.06 17.06
CA HIS A 138 3.44 -20.76 18.47
C HIS A 138 4.06 -21.93 19.25
N SER A 139 4.34 -23.06 18.60
CA SER A 139 5.01 -24.19 19.27
C SER A 139 6.45 -23.83 19.64
N THR A 140 6.92 -24.36 20.77
CA THR A 140 8.29 -24.13 21.26
C THR A 140 9.35 -24.45 20.20
N ARG A 141 9.14 -25.50 19.40
CA ARG A 141 10.02 -25.88 18.28
C ARG A 141 10.11 -24.78 17.23
N ASN A 142 8.99 -24.15 16.86
CA ASN A 142 9.00 -23.07 15.88
C ASN A 142 9.57 -21.78 16.46
N ILE A 143 9.36 -21.50 17.75
CA ILE A 143 10.00 -20.36 18.43
C ILE A 143 11.53 -20.52 18.43
N VAL A 144 12.06 -21.72 18.65
CA VAL A 144 13.51 -21.99 18.58
C VAL A 144 14.04 -21.80 17.15
N LYS A 145 13.32 -22.31 16.13
CA LYS A 145 13.68 -22.08 14.72
C LYS A 145 13.68 -20.60 14.35
N ALA A 146 12.65 -19.87 14.77
CA ALA A 146 12.53 -18.43 14.55
C ALA A 146 13.70 -17.68 15.22
N SER A 147 14.08 -18.08 16.43
CA SER A 147 15.23 -17.51 17.15
C SER A 147 16.55 -17.78 16.42
N ALA A 148 16.76 -19.00 15.92
CA ALA A 148 17.94 -19.34 15.13
C ALA A 148 18.01 -18.53 13.81
N LEU A 149 16.87 -18.34 13.15
CA LEU A 149 16.79 -17.53 11.94
C LEU A 149 17.01 -16.03 12.23
N ALA A 150 16.50 -15.52 13.35
CA ALA A 150 16.76 -14.15 13.81
C ALA A 150 18.25 -13.92 14.13
N LEU A 151 18.92 -14.90 14.76
CA LEU A 151 20.37 -14.91 14.96
C LEU A 151 21.13 -14.84 13.63
N PHE A 152 20.76 -15.70 12.66
CA PHE A 152 21.35 -15.68 11.33
C PHE A 152 21.17 -14.33 10.62
N THR A 153 19.96 -13.79 10.63
CA THR A 153 19.66 -12.48 10.04
C THR A 153 20.43 -11.36 10.73
N THR A 154 20.65 -11.44 12.04
CA THR A 154 21.48 -10.48 12.78
C THR A 154 22.95 -10.56 12.32
N LEU A 155 23.49 -11.77 12.10
CA LEU A 155 24.84 -11.92 11.55
C LEU A 155 24.96 -11.32 10.13
N VAL A 156 23.97 -11.57 9.26
CA VAL A 156 23.91 -10.99 7.92
C VAL A 156 23.83 -9.46 7.99
N PHE A 157 22.99 -8.91 8.87
CA PHE A 157 22.88 -7.48 9.09
C PHE A 157 24.20 -6.84 9.53
N LEU A 158 24.90 -7.46 10.48
CA LEU A 158 26.23 -7.01 10.92
C LEU A 158 27.25 -7.07 9.77
N ALA A 159 27.22 -8.13 8.96
CA ALA A 159 28.09 -8.24 7.78
C ALA A 159 27.80 -7.13 6.76
N LEU A 160 26.53 -6.79 6.51
CA LEU A 160 26.16 -5.67 5.63
C LEU A 160 26.57 -4.31 6.20
N LEU A 161 26.48 -4.10 7.52
CA LEU A 161 26.99 -2.88 8.16
C LEU A 161 28.51 -2.74 7.97
N VAL A 162 29.26 -3.82 8.17
CA VAL A 162 30.71 -3.85 7.95
C VAL A 162 31.03 -3.58 6.47
N LEU A 163 30.28 -4.18 5.54
CA LEU A 163 30.43 -3.95 4.11
C LEU A 163 30.15 -2.49 3.73
N THR A 164 29.07 -1.90 4.25
CA THR A 164 28.71 -0.49 4.02
C THR A 164 29.80 0.44 4.54
N GLN A 165 30.36 0.15 5.72
CA GLN A 165 31.47 0.89 6.29
C GLN A 165 32.76 0.73 5.45
N LYS A 166 33.06 -0.48 4.97
CA LYS A 166 34.21 -0.76 4.10
C LYS A 166 34.08 -0.03 2.76
N LEU A 167 32.89 -0.03 2.17
CA LEU A 167 32.59 0.67 0.92
C LEU A 167 32.72 2.19 1.11
N TYR A 168 32.19 2.74 2.19
CA TYR A 168 32.35 4.15 2.52
C TYR A 168 33.83 4.55 2.67
N ARG A 169 34.62 3.75 3.40
CA ARG A 169 36.07 3.97 3.56
C ARG A 169 36.81 3.89 2.22
N SER A 170 36.49 2.89 1.39
CA SER A 170 37.09 2.70 0.07
C SER A 170 36.75 3.85 -0.89
N SER A 171 35.48 4.26 -0.96
CA SER A 171 35.06 5.40 -1.77
C SER A 171 35.72 6.69 -1.30
N ARG A 172 35.82 6.93 0.01
CA ARG A 172 36.55 8.08 0.55
C ARG A 172 38.03 8.07 0.18
N ALA A 173 38.70 6.92 0.30
CA ALA A 173 40.11 6.79 -0.06
C ALA A 173 40.34 6.99 -1.57
N ARG A 174 39.47 6.44 -2.42
CA ARG A 174 39.52 6.63 -3.88
C ARG A 174 39.26 8.08 -4.28
N LEU A 175 38.28 8.75 -3.66
CA LEU A 175 38.02 10.17 -3.93
C LEU A 175 39.20 11.05 -3.50
N LEU A 176 39.79 10.80 -2.32
CA LEU A 176 40.98 11.53 -1.87
C LEU A 176 42.17 11.30 -2.80
N ALA A 177 42.42 10.05 -3.20
CA ALA A 177 43.48 9.71 -4.16
C ALA A 177 43.25 10.33 -5.55
N TRP A 178 42.00 10.43 -6.00
CA TRP A 178 41.65 11.08 -7.27
C TRP A 178 41.87 12.59 -7.20
N ILE A 179 41.44 13.23 -6.12
CA ILE A 179 41.67 14.66 -5.87
C ILE A 179 43.17 14.96 -5.81
N ASP A 180 43.96 14.17 -5.08
CA ASP A 180 45.41 14.40 -4.96
C ASP A 180 46.17 14.09 -6.26
N LYS A 181 45.70 13.13 -7.07
CA LYS A 181 46.32 12.78 -8.37
C LYS A 181 46.05 13.82 -9.46
N ASP A 182 44.84 14.39 -9.51
CA ASP A 182 44.47 15.40 -10.53
C ASP A 182 44.88 16.84 -10.14
N SER A 183 45.26 17.04 -8.87
CA SER A 183 45.87 18.31 -8.40
C SER A 183 47.28 18.55 -8.94
N GLY A 184 47.85 17.60 -9.70
CA GLY A 184 49.21 17.62 -10.21
C GLY A 184 49.50 18.51 -11.43
N ALA A 185 48.50 19.17 -12.04
CA ALA A 185 48.76 19.97 -13.25
C ALA A 185 48.08 21.36 -13.32
N LEU A 186 47.02 21.65 -12.55
CA LEU A 186 46.25 22.89 -12.77
C LEU A 186 46.08 23.83 -11.56
N LEU A 187 46.41 23.44 -10.32
CA LEU A 187 46.03 24.23 -9.13
C LEU A 187 47.17 24.61 -8.17
N LYS A 188 48.41 24.70 -8.65
CA LYS A 188 49.59 25.11 -7.86
C LYS A 188 49.65 26.61 -7.47
N LYS A 189 48.53 27.35 -7.52
CA LYS A 189 48.50 28.80 -7.25
C LYS A 189 47.23 29.38 -6.59
N TYR A 190 46.23 28.56 -6.27
CA TYR A 190 45.04 28.97 -5.49
C TYR A 190 44.92 28.19 -4.16
N GLU A 191 46.05 27.67 -3.70
CA GLU A 191 46.26 27.03 -2.40
C GLU A 191 46.10 28.06 -1.28
N GLN A 192 45.10 27.86 -0.41
CA GLN A 192 45.32 27.36 0.95
C GLN A 192 44.03 27.46 1.79
N LEU A 193 43.11 28.35 1.43
CA LEU A 193 41.87 28.63 2.21
C LEU A 193 40.59 27.98 1.64
N HIS A 194 40.43 27.88 0.31
CA HIS A 194 39.19 27.36 -0.31
C HIS A 194 39.16 25.83 -0.53
N SER A 195 40.32 25.18 -0.46
CA SER A 195 40.47 23.73 -0.69
C SER A 195 39.85 22.88 0.42
N GLN A 196 39.82 23.38 1.66
CA GLN A 196 39.22 22.65 2.78
C GLN A 196 37.69 22.62 2.72
N GLN A 197 37.05 23.70 2.26
CA GLN A 197 35.59 23.80 2.17
C GLN A 197 35.04 22.89 1.07
N ILE A 198 35.71 22.82 -0.09
CA ILE A 198 35.32 21.93 -1.20
C ILE A 198 35.56 20.46 -0.81
N LYS A 199 36.69 20.14 -0.18
CA LYS A 199 36.96 18.79 0.35
C LYS A 199 35.92 18.40 1.43
N ALA A 200 35.54 19.31 2.31
CA ALA A 200 34.51 19.07 3.32
C ALA A 200 33.12 18.88 2.70
N ALA A 201 32.74 19.68 1.69
CA ALA A 201 31.47 19.56 0.98
C ALA A 201 31.35 18.20 0.26
N ILE A 202 32.40 17.79 -0.46
CA ILE A 202 32.44 16.49 -1.16
C ILE A 202 32.36 15.33 -0.16
N LEU A 203 33.13 15.40 0.93
CA LEU A 203 33.11 14.37 1.98
C LEU A 203 31.78 14.34 2.75
N SER A 204 31.10 15.48 2.89
CA SER A 204 29.77 15.58 3.51
C SER A 204 28.68 14.96 2.62
N SER A 205 28.77 15.15 1.30
CA SER A 205 27.88 14.47 0.34
C SER A 205 27.96 12.94 0.38
N LEU A 206 29.07 12.36 0.87
CA LEU A 206 29.18 10.91 1.10
C LEU A 206 28.58 10.46 2.45
N LYS A 207 28.37 11.37 3.42
CA LYS A 207 27.76 11.04 4.72
C LYS A 207 26.26 10.81 4.61
N LEU A 208 25.56 11.63 3.82
CA LEU A 208 24.12 11.51 3.60
C LEU A 208 23.70 10.14 3.02
N PRO A 209 24.28 9.63 1.92
CA PRO A 209 23.93 8.31 1.38
C PRO A 209 24.31 7.19 2.34
N ARG A 210 25.39 7.33 3.13
CA ARG A 210 25.71 6.35 4.19
C ARG A 210 24.62 6.34 5.27
N LEU A 211 24.18 7.51 5.74
CA LEU A 211 23.12 7.62 6.73
C LEU A 211 21.83 6.98 6.21
N ILE A 212 21.44 7.31 4.98
CA ILE A 212 20.27 6.72 4.31
C ILE A 212 20.43 5.20 4.19
N ALA A 213 21.59 4.70 3.75
CA ALA A 213 21.84 3.27 3.61
C ALA A 213 21.75 2.54 4.96
N VAL A 214 22.30 3.10 6.04
CA VAL A 214 22.22 2.50 7.39
C VAL A 214 20.79 2.51 7.92
N LEU A 215 20.06 3.62 7.75
CA LEU A 215 18.65 3.71 8.16
C LEU A 215 17.79 2.69 7.41
N LEU A 216 17.98 2.56 6.10
CA LEU A 216 17.30 1.54 5.29
C LEU A 216 17.66 0.11 5.75
N LEU A 217 18.92 -0.12 6.08
CA LEU A 217 19.38 -1.42 6.56
C LEU A 217 18.72 -1.79 7.90
N ILE A 218 18.70 -0.86 8.86
CA ILE A 218 18.06 -1.04 10.18
C ILE A 218 16.57 -1.31 9.98
N TYR A 219 15.92 -0.52 9.13
CA TYR A 219 14.50 -0.66 8.83
C TYR A 219 14.19 -2.06 8.27
N PHE A 220 14.94 -2.52 7.26
CA PHE A 220 14.75 -3.84 6.67
C PHE A 220 15.02 -4.96 7.68
N TYR A 221 16.05 -4.81 8.51
CA TYR A 221 16.36 -5.74 9.60
C TYR A 221 15.18 -5.90 10.56
N VAL A 222 14.62 -4.79 11.05
CA VAL A 222 13.46 -4.82 11.97
C VAL A 222 12.27 -5.52 11.32
N GLY A 223 11.94 -5.18 10.06
CA GLY A 223 10.84 -5.81 9.34
C GLY A 223 11.02 -7.33 9.17
N VAL A 224 12.23 -7.78 8.82
CA VAL A 224 12.52 -9.21 8.65
C VAL A 224 12.49 -9.95 9.99
N VAL A 225 13.10 -9.41 11.04
CA VAL A 225 13.10 -10.03 12.37
C VAL A 225 11.68 -10.14 12.90
N PHE A 226 10.86 -9.09 12.79
CA PHE A 226 9.47 -9.11 13.25
C PHE A 226 8.60 -10.12 12.48
N SER A 227 8.94 -10.42 11.22
CA SER A 227 8.24 -11.43 10.42
C SER A 227 8.46 -12.87 10.93
N PHE A 228 9.61 -13.14 11.55
CA PHE A 228 9.92 -14.47 12.09
C PHE A 228 9.21 -14.77 13.40
N PHE A 229 8.91 -13.76 14.21
CA PHE A 229 8.17 -13.93 15.47
C PHE A 229 6.66 -13.81 15.21
N PRO A 230 5.86 -14.85 15.49
CA PRO A 230 4.42 -14.83 15.24
C PRO A 230 3.72 -13.61 15.83
N GLY A 231 3.94 -13.34 17.12
CA GLY A 231 3.32 -12.21 17.82
C GLY A 231 3.69 -10.81 17.31
N THR A 232 4.72 -10.66 16.47
CA THR A 232 5.08 -9.37 15.85
C THR A 232 4.81 -9.29 14.36
N ARG A 233 4.21 -10.33 13.77
CA ARG A 233 3.99 -10.43 12.32
C ARG A 233 3.04 -9.35 11.80
N ASP A 234 2.04 -8.96 12.58
CA ASP A 234 1.14 -7.84 12.25
C ASP A 234 1.91 -6.51 12.11
N TYR A 235 2.85 -6.25 13.03
CA TYR A 235 3.70 -5.06 12.95
C TYR A 235 4.64 -5.11 11.75
N ALA A 236 5.16 -6.28 11.38
CA ALA A 236 5.97 -6.44 10.17
C ALA A 236 5.18 -6.04 8.91
N GLY A 237 3.92 -6.45 8.82
CA GLY A 237 3.01 -6.06 7.73
C GLY A 237 2.76 -4.56 7.67
N GLN A 238 2.41 -3.95 8.82
CA GLN A 238 2.15 -2.51 8.91
C GLN A 238 3.38 -1.67 8.57
N LEU A 239 4.57 -2.06 9.08
CA LEU A 239 5.84 -1.44 8.73
C LEU A 239 6.01 -1.43 7.21
N LEU A 240 5.84 -2.59 6.56
CA LEU A 240 5.95 -2.72 5.11
C LEU A 240 5.04 -1.72 4.38
N THR A 241 3.80 -1.55 4.82
CA THR A 241 2.84 -0.59 4.26
C THR A 241 3.30 0.86 4.43
N TYR A 242 3.89 1.23 5.57
CA TYR A 242 4.39 2.59 5.80
C TYR A 242 5.53 3.00 4.85
N VAL A 243 6.29 2.06 4.28
CA VAL A 243 7.35 2.36 3.31
C VAL A 243 6.88 2.15 1.87
N ILE A 244 6.23 1.02 1.58
CA ILE A 244 5.75 0.72 0.22
C ILE A 244 4.66 1.70 -0.20
N GLY A 245 3.80 2.16 0.71
CA GLY A 245 2.76 3.14 0.43
C GLY A 245 3.31 4.41 -0.20
N PRO A 246 4.18 5.17 0.50
CA PRO A 246 4.84 6.35 -0.05
C PRO A 246 5.68 6.05 -1.29
N LEU A 247 6.39 4.91 -1.33
CA LEU A 247 7.21 4.55 -2.49
C LEU A 247 6.35 4.31 -3.74
N ASN A 248 5.17 3.71 -3.60
CA ASN A 248 4.19 3.55 -4.67
C ASN A 248 3.67 4.91 -5.14
N VAL A 249 3.40 5.84 -4.22
CA VAL A 249 3.00 7.21 -4.59
C VAL A 249 4.11 7.90 -5.39
N ILE A 250 5.37 7.82 -4.93
CA ILE A 250 6.52 8.38 -5.66
C ILE A 250 6.69 7.70 -7.02
N TRP A 251 6.58 6.38 -7.08
CA TRP A 251 6.70 5.61 -8.33
C TRP A 251 5.60 5.95 -9.33
N GLN A 252 4.36 6.12 -8.87
CA GLN A 252 3.25 6.59 -9.70
C GLN A 252 3.49 8.03 -10.19
N ALA A 253 4.00 8.91 -9.32
CA ALA A 253 4.38 10.26 -9.71
C ALA A 253 5.48 10.24 -10.79
N VAL A 254 6.55 9.46 -10.60
CA VAL A 254 7.62 9.30 -11.60
C VAL A 254 7.07 8.80 -12.93
N LYS A 255 6.22 7.76 -12.92
CA LYS A 255 5.57 7.25 -14.15
C LYS A 255 4.76 8.32 -14.86
N HIS A 256 4.06 9.17 -14.11
CA HIS A 256 3.26 10.26 -14.68
C HIS A 256 4.12 11.39 -15.26
N GLU A 257 5.33 11.61 -14.74
CA GLU A 257 6.26 12.65 -15.22
C GLU A 257 7.16 12.19 -16.37
N ILE A 258 7.37 10.87 -16.57
CA ILE A 258 8.14 10.33 -17.71
C ILE A 258 7.67 10.87 -19.07
N PRO A 259 6.36 10.91 -19.40
CA PRO A 259 5.87 11.49 -20.63
C PRO A 259 6.28 12.95 -20.86
N LYS A 260 6.32 13.77 -19.80
CA LYS A 260 6.69 15.18 -19.90
C LYS A 260 8.18 15.36 -20.17
N LEU A 261 9.04 14.52 -19.56
CA LEU A 261 10.47 14.49 -19.87
C LEU A 261 10.72 14.08 -21.32
N PHE A 262 9.94 13.12 -21.84
CA PHE A 262 10.02 12.70 -23.24
C PHE A 262 9.56 13.82 -24.20
N PHE A 263 8.49 14.54 -23.85
CA PHE A 263 8.06 15.73 -24.60
C PHE A 263 9.14 16.81 -24.65
N ILE A 264 9.76 17.13 -23.50
CA ILE A 264 10.87 18.10 -23.43
C ILE A 264 12.05 17.63 -24.30
N LEU A 265 12.38 16.33 -24.26
CA LEU A 265 13.43 15.76 -25.09
C LEU A 265 13.13 15.93 -26.59
N ILE A 266 11.91 15.62 -27.03
CA ILE A 266 11.47 15.83 -28.42
C ILE A 266 11.53 17.30 -28.79
N LEU A 267 11.05 18.20 -27.93
CA LEU A 267 11.07 19.64 -28.15
C LEU A 267 12.50 20.16 -28.34
N VAL A 268 13.44 19.73 -27.49
CA VAL A 268 14.87 20.11 -27.59
C VAL A 268 15.46 19.63 -28.92
N ILE A 269 15.12 18.41 -29.36
CA ILE A 269 15.55 17.88 -30.65
C ILE A 269 14.95 18.75 -31.77
N LEU A 270 13.64 18.99 -31.77
CA LEU A 270 12.96 19.78 -32.80
C LEU A 270 13.57 21.19 -32.93
N VAL A 271 13.73 21.90 -31.82
CA VAL A 271 14.34 23.24 -31.79
C VAL A 271 15.77 23.20 -32.35
N ARG A 272 16.57 22.19 -31.98
CA ARG A 272 17.92 22.02 -32.54
C ARG A 272 17.91 21.88 -34.06
N TYR A 273 16.97 21.12 -34.61
CA TYR A 273 16.86 20.92 -36.06
C TYR A 273 16.35 22.17 -36.77
N VAL A 274 15.37 22.89 -36.21
CA VAL A 274 14.89 24.16 -36.75
C VAL A 274 16.01 25.20 -36.79
N VAL A 275 16.76 25.37 -35.70
CA VAL A 275 17.90 26.30 -35.64
C VAL A 275 19.02 25.87 -36.60
N LYS A 276 19.21 24.57 -36.84
CA LYS A 276 20.16 24.06 -37.84
C LYS A 276 19.70 24.40 -39.27
N LEU A 277 18.41 24.24 -39.57
CA LEU A 277 17.82 24.58 -40.87
C LEU A 277 17.89 26.08 -41.14
N LEU A 278 17.53 26.91 -40.16
CA LEU A 278 17.64 28.37 -40.27
C LEU A 278 19.08 28.80 -40.55
N ARG A 279 20.07 28.24 -39.83
CA ARG A 279 21.49 28.50 -40.10
C ARG A 279 21.93 28.03 -41.50
N LEU A 280 21.32 26.99 -42.06
CA LEU A 280 21.60 26.51 -43.42
C LEU A 280 21.06 27.50 -44.46
N LEU A 281 19.83 28.00 -44.26
CA LEU A 281 19.20 28.98 -45.14
C LEU A 281 19.95 30.32 -45.13
N PHE A 282 20.31 30.83 -43.94
CA PHE A 282 21.08 32.08 -43.85
C PHE A 282 22.46 31.98 -44.50
N ARG A 283 23.14 30.83 -44.39
CA ARG A 283 24.39 30.58 -45.12
C ARG A 283 24.20 30.53 -46.63
N GLY A 284 23.07 30.02 -47.13
CA GLY A 284 22.75 29.99 -48.56
C GLY A 284 22.52 31.39 -49.14
N VAL A 285 21.89 32.27 -48.37
CA VAL A 285 21.67 33.68 -48.75
C VAL A 285 22.98 34.48 -48.70
N GLU A 286 23.83 34.24 -47.70
CA GLU A 286 25.14 34.89 -47.56
C GLU A 286 26.16 34.43 -48.62
N ALA A 287 26.00 33.20 -49.15
CA ALA A 287 26.80 32.64 -50.24
C ALA A 287 26.30 33.01 -51.65
N GLY A 288 25.26 33.85 -51.78
CA GLY A 288 24.82 34.41 -53.06
C GLY A 288 24.32 33.39 -54.09
N THR A 289 23.75 32.25 -53.64
CA THR A 289 23.22 31.22 -54.56
C THR A 289 21.73 30.96 -54.35
N ILE A 290 20.94 32.03 -54.12
CA ILE A 290 19.51 32.15 -54.47
C ILE A 290 19.24 33.60 -54.85
#